data_AF-A0A953X223-F1
#
_entry.id   AF-A0A953X223-F1
#
_cell.length_a   1.000
_cell.length_b   1.000
_cell.length_c   1.000
_cell.angle_alpha   90.00
_cell.angle_beta   90.00
_cell.angle_gamma   90.00
#
_symmetry.space_group_name_H-M   'P 1'
#
loop_
_entity.id
_entity.type
_entity.pdbx_description
1 polymer ?
#
loop_
_entity_poly.entity_id
_entity_poly.type
_entity_poly.pdbx_seq_one_letter_code
_entity_poly.pdbx_strand_id
1 'polypeptide(L)'
;MTDFVVTVSLTSADEVALLATVVDAFVGQALARTKQVAEAPDVMVQTAFTPEGEVSKKLIFQDRSWAEQFMTFWEREKTQAPAA
;
A
#
# COMPACT_ATOMS: atom_id res chain seq x y z
N MET A 1 -20.41 -4.89 3.03
CA MET A 1 -18.95 -4.87 3.17
C MET A 1 -18.41 -4.72 1.76
N THR A 2 -17.82 -3.57 1.46
CA THR A 2 -17.32 -3.24 0.12
C THR A 2 -15.81 -3.14 0.23
N ASP A 3 -15.11 -4.08 -0.39
CA ASP A 3 -13.65 -4.05 -0.40
C ASP A 3 -13.15 -3.08 -1.48
N PHE A 4 -12.27 -2.17 -1.10
CA PHE A 4 -11.63 -1.21 -1.99
C PHE A 4 -10.25 -1.73 -2.38
N VAL A 5 -10.11 -2.07 -3.67
CA VAL A 5 -8.88 -2.65 -4.21
C VAL A 5 -8.04 -1.58 -4.88
N VAL A 6 -6.85 -1.34 -4.33
CA VAL A 6 -5.79 -0.53 -4.92
C VAL A 6 -4.82 -1.46 -5.64
N THR A 7 -4.71 -1.33 -6.96
CA THR A 7 -3.71 -2.07 -7.73
C THR A 7 -2.49 -1.20 -7.92
N VAL A 8 -1.33 -1.69 -7.49
CA VAL A 8 -0.05 -1.01 -7.70
C VAL A 8 0.72 -1.77 -8.76
N SER A 9 1.07 -1.08 -9.84
CA SER A 9 1.99 -1.63 -10.84
C SER A 9 3.40 -1.53 -10.30
N LEU A 10 4.09 -2.66 -10.20
CA LEU A 10 5.46 -2.78 -9.72
C LEU A 10 6.27 -3.35 -10.88
N THR A 11 7.28 -2.61 -11.29
CA THR A 11 8.10 -2.88 -12.47
C THR A 11 9.47 -3.47 -12.09
N SER A 12 9.83 -3.45 -10.80
CA SER A 12 11.10 -3.98 -10.31
C SER A 12 10.99 -4.67 -8.95
N ALA A 13 12.00 -5.50 -8.63
CA ALA A 13 12.12 -6.13 -7.31
C ALA A 13 12.31 -5.08 -6.19
N ASP A 14 12.94 -3.95 -6.49
CA ASP A 14 13.12 -2.86 -5.54
C ASP A 14 11.79 -2.18 -5.22
N GLU A 15 10.90 -1.97 -6.21
CA GLU A 15 9.55 -1.45 -5.97
C GLU A 15 8.71 -2.43 -5.14
N VAL A 16 8.89 -3.75 -5.33
CA VAL A 16 8.24 -4.79 -4.53
C VAL A 16 8.67 -4.72 -3.06
N ALA A 17 9.96 -4.51 -2.79
CA ALA A 17 10.51 -4.35 -1.44
C ALA A 17 10.10 -3.00 -0.80
N LEU A 18 10.10 -1.94 -1.60
CA LEU A 18 9.66 -0.61 -1.18
C LEU A 18 8.19 -0.65 -0.77
N LEU A 19 7.33 -1.32 -1.55
CA LEU A 19 5.91 -1.42 -1.22
C LEU A 19 5.66 -2.07 0.15
N ALA A 20 6.41 -3.12 0.50
CA ALA A 20 6.30 -3.74 1.83
C ALA A 20 6.65 -2.73 2.94
N THR A 21 7.77 -2.04 2.79
CA THR A 21 8.22 -0.99 3.73
C THR A 21 7.20 0.14 3.86
N VAL A 22 6.61 0.57 2.74
CA VAL A 22 5.63 1.66 2.70
C VAL A 22 4.32 1.25 3.36
N VAL A 23 3.86 0.01 3.16
CA VAL A 23 2.67 -0.51 3.85
C VAL A 23 2.86 -0.52 5.36
N ASP A 24 4.00 -1.02 5.84
CA ASP A 24 4.30 -1.04 7.27
C ASP A 24 4.38 0.39 7.85
N ALA A 25 5.02 1.32 7.14
CA ALA A 25 5.10 2.72 7.55
C ALA A 25 3.72 3.41 7.57
N PHE A 26 2.88 3.13 6.58
CA PHE A 26 1.51 3.66 6.51
C PHE A 26 0.66 3.16 7.67
N VAL A 27 0.65 1.86 7.94
CA VAL A 27 -0.08 1.26 9.06
C VAL A 27 0.45 1.81 10.39
N GLY A 28 1.78 1.92 10.56
CA GLY A 28 2.38 2.51 11.75
C GLY A 28 1.96 3.97 11.99
N GLN A 29 1.93 4.79 10.94
CA GLN A 29 1.47 6.19 11.03
C GLN A 29 -0.03 6.28 11.30
N ALA A 30 -0.83 5.41 10.69
CA ALA A 30 -2.28 5.35 10.91
C ALA A 30 -2.57 4.97 12.37
N LEU A 31 -1.91 3.93 12.91
CA LEU A 31 -2.02 3.49 14.30
C LEU A 31 -1.60 4.58 15.31
N ALA A 32 -0.58 5.36 14.99
CA ALA A 32 -0.16 6.48 15.82
C ALA A 32 -1.22 7.59 15.87
N ARG A 33 -1.93 7.85 14.76
CA ARG A 33 -3.04 8.82 14.69
C ARG A 33 -4.34 8.31 15.32
N THR A 34 -4.64 7.02 15.16
CA THR A 34 -5.88 6.40 15.67
C THR A 34 -5.90 6.19 17.18
N LYS A 35 -4.82 6.50 17.92
CA LYS A 35 -4.92 6.76 19.36
C LYS A 35 -5.98 7.84 19.71
N GLN A 36 -6.45 8.62 18.74
CA GLN A 36 -7.59 9.56 18.85
C GLN A 36 -8.85 9.18 18.03
N VAL A 37 -8.81 8.20 17.14
CA VAL A 37 -9.90 7.84 16.20
C VAL A 37 -10.07 6.32 16.16
N ALA A 38 -11.28 5.82 16.41
CA ALA A 38 -11.55 4.46 16.89
C ALA A 38 -11.21 3.28 15.95
N GLU A 39 -10.73 3.48 14.72
CA GLU A 39 -10.53 2.37 13.77
C GLU A 39 -9.18 2.45 13.06
N ALA A 40 -8.37 1.39 13.22
CA ALA A 40 -7.15 1.16 12.46
C ALA A 40 -7.49 0.67 11.04
N PRO A 41 -6.63 0.93 10.04
CA PRO A 41 -6.85 0.38 8.70
C PRO A 41 -6.70 -1.14 8.70
N ASP A 42 -7.73 -1.85 8.27
CA ASP A 42 -7.63 -3.26 7.87
C ASP A 42 -7.15 -3.31 6.42
N VAL A 43 -5.97 -3.89 6.21
CA VAL A 43 -5.27 -3.93 4.92
C VAL A 43 -4.82 -5.35 4.61
N MET A 44 -5.24 -5.87 3.47
CA MET A 44 -4.76 -7.14 2.93
C MET A 44 -3.91 -6.90 1.69
N VAL A 45 -2.75 -7.55 1.62
CA VAL A 45 -1.87 -7.50 0.46
C VAL A 45 -1.95 -8.83 -0.30
N GLN A 46 -2.54 -8.79 -1.49
CA GLN A 46 -2.55 -9.92 -2.41
C GLN A 46 -1.38 -9.79 -3.39
N THR A 47 -0.55 -10.84 -3.46
CA THR A 47 0.52 -10.95 -4.45
C THR A 47 0.08 -11.92 -5.55
N ALA A 48 0.18 -11.50 -6.79
CA ALA A 48 -0.09 -12.30 -7.98
C ALA A 48 1.14 -12.31 -8.90
N PHE A 49 1.35 -13.43 -9.57
CA PHE A 49 2.44 -13.59 -10.54
C PHE A 49 1.84 -13.68 -11.93
N THR A 50 2.32 -12.86 -12.86
CA THR A 50 1.93 -12.96 -14.26
C THR A 50 2.61 -14.16 -14.92
N PRO A 51 2.09 -14.69 -16.04
CA PRO A 51 2.75 -15.76 -16.80
C PRO A 51 4.17 -15.38 -17.28
N GLU A 52 4.46 -14.08 -17.35
CA GLU A 52 5.74 -13.51 -17.77
C GLU A 52 6.74 -13.39 -16.60
N GLY A 53 6.34 -13.80 -15.38
CA GLY A 53 7.18 -13.75 -14.18
C GLY A 53 7.15 -12.40 -13.45
N GLU A 54 6.30 -11.46 -13.88
CA GLU A 54 6.14 -10.17 -13.22
C GLU A 54 5.29 -10.31 -11.95
N VAL A 55 5.59 -9.48 -10.96
CA VAL A 55 4.89 -9.47 -9.67
C VAL A 55 3.88 -8.32 -9.65
N SER A 56 2.60 -8.64 -9.56
CA SER A 56 1.55 -7.67 -9.29
C SER A 56 1.14 -7.72 -7.82
N LYS A 57 1.05 -6.57 -7.16
CA LYS A 57 0.46 -6.48 -5.82
C LYS A 57 -0.82 -5.67 -5.83
N LYS A 58 -1.81 -6.19 -5.12
CA LYS A 58 -3.08 -5.52 -4.83
C LYS A 58 -3.18 -5.30 -3.33
N LEU A 59 -3.44 -4.07 -2.94
CA LEU A 59 -3.79 -3.72 -1.58
C LEU A 59 -5.30 -3.61 -1.49
N ILE A 60 -5.88 -4.23 -0.48
CA ILE A 60 -7.32 -4.31 -0.30
C ILE A 60 -7.63 -3.68 1.04
N PHE A 61 -8.48 -2.67 1.03
CA PHE A 61 -8.90 -1.89 2.18
C PHE A 61 -10.39 -2.09 2.40
N GLN A 62 -10.83 -2.14 3.66
CA GLN A 62 -12.27 -2.17 3.99
C GLN A 62 -12.94 -0.79 3.92
N ASP A 63 -12.14 0.28 3.94
CA ASP A 63 -12.61 1.67 3.89
C ASP A 63 -11.95 2.43 2.72
N ARG A 64 -12.75 3.19 2.00
CA ARG A 64 -12.32 3.98 0.84
C ARG A 64 -11.33 5.09 1.23
N SER A 65 -11.53 5.73 2.37
CA SER A 65 -10.66 6.79 2.88
C SER A 65 -9.25 6.26 3.12
N TRP A 66 -9.12 5.02 3.62
CA TRP A 66 -7.81 4.41 3.79
C TRP A 66 -7.14 4.10 2.45
N ALA A 67 -7.89 3.63 1.45
CA ALA A 67 -7.37 3.43 0.10
C ALA A 67 -6.88 4.73 -0.55
N GLU A 68 -7.65 5.82 -0.44
CA GLU A 68 -7.29 7.13 -0.98
C GLU A 68 -6.06 7.71 -0.27
N GLN A 69 -6.00 7.64 1.06
CA GLN A 69 -4.84 8.08 1.84
C GLN A 69 -3.58 7.27 1.51
N PHE A 70 -3.71 5.95 1.34
CA PHE A 70 -2.59 5.11 0.96
C PHE A 70 -2.03 5.48 -0.41
N MET A 71 -2.90 5.77 -1.39
CA MET A 71 -2.46 6.19 -2.73
C MET A 71 -1.63 7.48 -2.69
N THR A 72 -2.10 8.49 -1.96
CA THR A 72 -1.33 9.74 -1.79
C THR A 72 0.00 9.49 -1.06
N PHE A 73 0.00 8.60 -0.06
CA PHE A 73 1.22 8.23 0.65
C PHE A 73 2.22 7.54 -0.28
N TRP A 74 1.77 6.55 -1.05
CA TRP A 74 2.58 5.79 -2.00
C TRP A 74 3.20 6.66 -3.09
N GLU A 75 2.43 7.60 -3.67
CA GLU A 75 2.96 8.54 -4.66
C GLU A 75 4.07 9.44 -4.09
N ARG A 76 3.90 9.88 -2.84
CA ARG A 76 4.92 10.68 -2.15
C ARG A 76 6.20 9.87 -1.91
N GLU A 77 6.09 8.65 -1.39
CA GLU A 77 7.25 7.80 -1.12
C GLU A 77 7.98 7.41 -2.41
N LYS A 78 7.27 7.13 -3.51
CA LYS A 78 7.89 6.90 -4.83
C LYS A 78 8.66 8.12 -5.36
N THR A 79 8.17 9.32 -5.10
CA THR A 79 8.84 10.56 -5.52
C THR A 79 10.07 10.86 -4.67
N GLN A 80 10.11 10.37 -3.42
CA GLN A 80 11.21 10.54 -2.49
C GLN A 80 12.25 9.42 -2.55
N ALA A 81 11.90 8.24 -3.07
CA ALA A 81 12.86 7.20 -3.40
C ALA A 81 13.80 7.77 -4.48
N PRO A 82 15.09 8.03 -4.17
CA PRO A 82 16.01 8.52 -5.18
C PRO A 82 16.06 7.48 -6.30
N ALA A 83 16.02 7.95 -7.55
CA ALA A 83 16.52 7.19 -8.68
C ALA A 83 18.00 6.87 -8.36
N ALA A 84 18.23 5.69 -7.77
CA ALA A 84 19.54 5.19 -7.38
C ALA A 84 20.01 4.19 -8.43
#